data_AF-C7YHT6-F1
#
_entry.id   AF-C7YHT6-F1
#
_cell.length_a   1.000
_cell.length_b   1.000
_cell.length_c   1.000
_cell.angle_alpha   90.00
_cell.angle_beta   90.00
_cell.angle_gamma   90.00
#
_symmetry.space_group_name_H-M   'P 1'
#
loop_
_entity.id
_entity.type
_entity.pdbx_description
1 polymer ?
#
loop_
_entity_poly.entity_id
_entity_poly.type
_entity_poly.pdbx_seq_one_letter_code
_entity_poly.pdbx_strand_id
1 'polypeptide(L)'
;MDMSQEFSPDMLSFNGQPYIDYSAFLQADEINFGDNAQEQTNTGLSDSSGKATPPSSEGQSASNASTEVARRQPAQKQRLERRGHTKSRRGCYNCKRRRIKCQETRPACGHCTKTGLKCEYPAMPQITHQPHHQIPLFSLQDMRFFQHFLTQCYPHHPLKQEEIWTHEIPCIAHNHEFLMHAILGFSASQLIKTDASIVTAAMSHRVKAIRAIKKRLSETSRAPIESEEANAMIATCFALTFQSVSLEDGLAEFLTFIRGIMVVGMQMMFRGIKPLFQNMPEQEQDALLEPLMEGLPLIQKGYVDSAMEAVVNLKPLCKEQVETEYHQHLVNILEQLYLNSWDAYKAYTRQYGWWMMLPHDTFEALINPDNQVMMLLHSHWIGINEIMTPITGQEKQVAVKYSERDMEPDIDPGFARWLKYINAHIDYEHQIYNQWPMWIEEQLDRDITCLGRIP
;
A
#
# COMPACT_ATOMS: atom_id res chain seq x y z
N MET A 1 -23.21 -31.85 -1.78
CA MET A 1 -21.74 -31.83 -1.70
C MET A 1 -21.41 -30.64 -0.82
N ASP A 2 -20.84 -30.96 0.33
CA ASP A 2 -20.46 -30.06 1.41
C ASP A 2 -19.35 -29.11 0.91
N MET A 3 -19.56 -27.79 0.98
CA MET A 3 -18.53 -26.78 0.69
C MET A 3 -18.29 -25.90 1.93
N SER A 4 -18.05 -26.56 3.06
CA SER A 4 -17.32 -25.98 4.18
C SER A 4 -15.82 -25.94 3.82
N GLN A 5 -15.41 -24.96 3.01
CA GLN A 5 -13.99 -24.58 2.95
C GLN A 5 -13.71 -23.66 4.13
N GLU A 6 -13.19 -24.26 5.20
CA GLU A 6 -12.54 -23.54 6.30
C GLU A 6 -11.42 -22.66 5.72
N PHE A 7 -11.65 -21.34 5.69
CA PHE A 7 -10.62 -20.36 5.42
C PHE A 7 -9.68 -20.31 6.63
N SER A 8 -8.38 -20.49 6.42
CA SER A 8 -7.39 -20.29 7.47
C SER A 8 -7.35 -18.80 7.83
N PRO A 9 -7.48 -18.41 9.11
CA PRO A 9 -7.68 -17.02 9.57
C PRO A 9 -6.48 -16.08 9.37
N ASP A 10 -5.42 -16.50 8.67
CA ASP A 10 -4.15 -15.76 8.53
C ASP A 10 -3.81 -15.38 7.08
N MET A 11 -4.65 -15.71 6.10
CA MET A 11 -4.25 -15.64 4.68
C MET A 11 -4.11 -14.21 4.12
N LEU A 12 -4.69 -13.21 4.80
CA LEU A 12 -4.53 -11.79 4.51
C LEU A 12 -3.90 -11.00 5.68
N SER A 13 -3.39 -11.69 6.70
CA SER A 13 -2.67 -11.05 7.79
C SER A 13 -1.28 -10.58 7.32
N PHE A 14 -1.03 -9.27 7.39
CA PHE A 14 0.25 -8.66 7.05
C PHE A 14 1.25 -8.80 8.21
N ASN A 15 1.59 -10.04 8.59
CA ASN A 15 2.61 -10.31 9.59
C ASN A 15 4.02 -10.12 9.00
N GLY A 16 4.61 -8.92 9.09
CA GLY A 16 6.07 -8.80 8.88
C GLY A 16 6.76 -7.49 8.53
N GLN A 17 6.17 -6.30 8.64
CA GLN A 17 6.93 -5.03 8.51
C GLN A 17 6.42 -3.96 9.49
N PRO A 18 7.33 -3.11 10.02
CA PRO A 18 6.98 -2.10 11.03
C PRO A 18 6.00 -1.08 10.45
N TYR A 19 5.02 -0.68 11.28
CA TYR A 19 4.11 0.46 11.11
C TYR A 19 4.48 1.33 9.90
N ILE A 20 3.73 1.21 8.80
CA ILE A 20 3.97 2.02 7.60
C ILE A 20 3.83 3.47 8.02
N ASP A 21 4.97 4.16 8.08
CA ASP A 21 5.06 5.56 8.44
C ASP A 21 4.36 6.41 7.36
N TYR A 22 3.10 6.77 7.60
CA TYR A 22 2.31 7.64 6.75
C TYR A 22 2.67 9.12 6.91
N SER A 23 3.68 9.47 7.73
CA SER A 23 4.07 10.86 7.96
C SER A 23 4.31 11.64 6.69
N ALA A 24 4.73 11.06 5.57
CA ALA A 24 4.88 11.81 4.31
C ALA A 24 3.55 12.23 3.64
N PHE A 25 2.44 11.54 3.91
CA PHE A 25 1.09 12.03 3.58
C PHE A 25 0.61 13.09 4.58
N LEU A 26 1.24 13.17 5.75
CA LEU A 26 0.82 13.98 6.90
C LEU A 26 1.74 15.20 7.16
N GLN A 27 2.97 15.19 6.65
CA GLN A 27 3.97 16.27 6.67
C GLN A 27 3.72 17.31 5.59
N ALA A 28 2.73 17.09 4.72
CA ALA A 28 2.22 18.14 3.84
C ALA A 28 1.55 19.28 4.62
N ASP A 29 1.32 19.11 5.93
CA ASP A 29 0.77 20.12 6.83
C ASP A 29 1.82 21.19 7.24
N GLU A 30 3.13 20.99 6.97
CA GLU A 30 4.15 22.05 7.10
C GLU A 30 4.19 22.98 5.87
N ILE A 31 3.05 23.30 5.29
CA ILE A 31 2.95 24.47 4.41
C ILE A 31 2.97 25.68 5.34
N ASN A 32 4.17 26.26 5.47
CA ASN A 32 4.44 27.46 6.24
C ASN A 32 3.46 28.57 5.81
N PHE A 33 2.44 28.81 6.64
CA PHE A 33 1.41 29.83 6.43
C PHE A 33 2.02 31.21 6.68
N GLY A 34 2.64 31.79 5.65
CA GLY A 34 2.87 33.22 5.50
C GLY A 34 3.90 33.87 6.43
N ASP A 35 4.99 34.38 5.84
CA ASP A 35 5.27 35.81 5.93
C ASP A 35 6.15 36.22 4.74
N ASN A 36 5.54 36.87 3.74
CA ASN A 36 6.25 37.55 2.67
C ASN A 36 5.90 39.03 2.77
N ALA A 37 6.54 39.70 3.72
CA ALA A 37 6.63 41.15 3.73
C ALA A 37 8.01 41.57 4.26
N GLN A 38 8.75 42.22 3.35
CA GLN A 38 9.81 43.19 3.58
C GLN A 38 11.28 42.73 3.68
N GLU A 39 11.99 43.21 2.65
CA GLU A 39 13.30 43.85 2.69
C GLU A 39 14.57 43.03 2.40
N GLN A 40 14.97 43.18 1.13
CA GLN A 40 16.35 43.34 0.70
C GLN A 40 17.18 44.15 1.71
N THR A 41 18.30 43.61 2.18
CA THR A 41 19.65 44.17 1.92
C THR A 41 20.75 43.37 2.61
N ASN A 42 21.91 43.34 1.91
CA ASN A 42 23.28 43.12 2.36
C ASN A 42 23.89 41.71 2.55
N THR A 43 24.61 41.31 1.48
CA THR A 43 26.08 41.16 1.40
C THR A 43 26.85 40.41 2.49
N GLY A 44 27.61 39.39 2.06
CA GLY A 44 28.70 38.79 2.83
C GLY A 44 29.36 37.61 2.11
N LEU A 45 30.51 37.86 1.50
CA LEU A 45 31.37 36.94 0.73
C LEU A 45 32.17 35.97 1.61
N SER A 46 32.86 35.03 0.93
CA SER A 46 34.00 34.17 1.34
C SER A 46 33.61 32.73 1.74
N ASP A 47 34.34 31.66 1.43
CA ASP A 47 35.50 31.46 0.55
C ASP A 47 35.60 29.96 0.21
N SER A 48 36.50 29.68 -0.72
CA SER A 48 36.75 28.46 -1.47
C SER A 48 37.47 27.31 -0.74
N SER A 49 37.29 26.10 -1.32
CA SER A 49 38.24 24.95 -1.35
C SER A 49 38.44 24.13 -0.07
N GLY A 50 38.65 22.81 -0.12
CA GLY A 50 38.95 21.92 -1.23
C GLY A 50 39.08 20.46 -0.76
N LYS A 51 39.06 19.55 -1.73
CA LYS A 51 39.20 18.09 -1.61
C LYS A 51 40.53 17.66 -0.98
N ALA A 52 40.52 16.54 -0.23
CA ALA A 52 41.52 15.46 -0.34
C ALA A 52 41.14 14.21 0.49
N THR A 53 41.04 13.05 -0.18
CA THR A 53 41.38 11.70 0.33
C THR A 53 42.87 11.46 0.01
N PRO A 54 43.67 10.57 0.68
CA PRO A 54 43.45 9.11 0.83
C PRO A 54 44.02 8.58 2.20
N PRO A 55 44.24 7.27 2.52
CA PRO A 55 45.22 6.37 1.84
C PRO A 55 44.87 4.85 1.82
N SER A 56 45.71 4.11 1.10
CA SER A 56 45.75 2.65 0.93
C SER A 56 46.90 1.99 1.70
N SER A 57 46.55 0.90 2.41
CA SER A 57 47.20 -0.43 2.59
C SER A 57 48.73 -0.67 2.76
N GLU A 58 48.97 -1.74 3.55
CA GLU A 58 50.17 -2.60 3.72
C GLU A 58 51.19 -2.11 4.76
N GLY A 59 51.67 -2.88 5.76
CA GLY A 59 51.65 -4.31 6.04
C GLY A 59 53.07 -4.71 6.48
N GLN A 60 53.27 -5.32 7.65
CA GLN A 60 54.48 -6.09 7.96
C GLN A 60 54.39 -6.96 9.22
N SER A 61 55.11 -8.08 9.12
CA SER A 61 55.12 -9.35 9.85
C SER A 61 55.89 -9.37 11.18
N ALA A 62 55.59 -10.35 12.05
CA ALA A 62 56.54 -11.08 12.92
C ALA A 62 55.82 -12.26 13.62
N SER A 63 56.06 -13.52 13.21
CA SER A 63 56.93 -14.53 13.85
C SER A 63 56.48 -15.06 15.21
N ASN A 64 56.12 -16.36 15.28
CA ASN A 64 56.87 -17.36 16.05
C ASN A 64 56.30 -18.78 15.86
N ALA A 65 57.20 -19.73 15.66
CA ALA A 65 56.94 -21.15 15.55
C ALA A 65 57.32 -21.84 16.88
N SER A 66 56.53 -22.85 17.28
CA SER A 66 56.92 -23.83 18.28
C SER A 66 57.02 -25.21 17.65
N THR A 67 58.14 -25.83 17.95
CA THR A 67 58.70 -27.10 17.49
C THR A 67 57.99 -28.30 18.14
N GLU A 68 57.80 -29.41 17.41
CA GLU A 68 58.09 -30.73 17.98
C GLU A 68 58.25 -31.83 16.91
N VAL A 69 59.08 -32.82 17.27
CA VAL A 69 59.78 -33.77 16.41
C VAL A 69 59.21 -35.17 16.60
N ALA A 70 58.89 -35.89 15.52
CA ALA A 70 58.74 -37.35 15.57
C ALA A 70 59.14 -38.07 14.25
N ARG A 71 60.31 -38.71 14.32
CA ARG A 71 60.80 -40.00 13.77
C ARG A 71 60.14 -40.64 12.52
N ARG A 72 60.96 -40.93 11.50
CA ARG A 72 60.67 -41.71 10.27
C ARG A 72 60.97 -43.21 10.41
N GLN A 73 60.23 -44.09 9.70
CA GLN A 73 60.74 -45.25 8.91
C GLN A 73 59.61 -45.95 8.07
N PRO A 74 59.87 -46.88 7.10
CA PRO A 74 59.61 -46.61 5.68
C PRO A 74 58.63 -47.55 4.92
N ALA A 75 58.17 -47.02 3.77
CA ALA A 75 57.86 -47.64 2.47
C ALA A 75 56.81 -48.76 2.32
N GLN A 76 55.67 -48.40 1.71
CA GLN A 76 55.03 -49.20 0.66
C GLN A 76 54.75 -48.31 -0.57
N LYS A 77 55.20 -48.77 -1.74
CA LYS A 77 55.02 -48.12 -3.04
C LYS A 77 53.54 -48.04 -3.38
N GLN A 78 52.93 -46.89 -3.16
CA GLN A 78 51.73 -46.48 -3.88
C GLN A 78 52.14 -45.64 -5.08
N ARG A 79 51.67 -46.06 -6.25
CA ARG A 79 51.76 -45.36 -7.53
C ARG A 79 51.38 -43.89 -7.29
N LEU A 80 52.35 -42.98 -7.40
CA LEU A 80 52.08 -41.54 -7.31
C LEU A 80 51.10 -41.19 -8.42
N GLU A 81 49.83 -41.03 -8.05
CA GLU A 81 48.91 -40.22 -8.82
C GLU A 81 49.58 -38.86 -9.02
N ARG A 82 49.66 -38.42 -10.28
CA ARG A 82 50.27 -37.14 -10.61
C ARG A 82 49.54 -36.08 -9.80
N ARG A 83 50.24 -35.45 -8.85
CA ARG A 83 49.76 -34.25 -8.14
C ARG A 83 49.14 -33.31 -9.18
N GLY A 84 47.84 -33.09 -9.08
CA GLY A 84 47.16 -32.09 -9.87
C GLY A 84 47.85 -30.75 -9.63
N HIS A 85 48.45 -30.17 -10.67
CA HIS A 85 49.02 -28.84 -10.57
C HIS A 85 47.90 -27.81 -10.58
N THR A 86 48.04 -26.74 -9.81
CA THR A 86 47.16 -25.58 -9.86
C THR A 86 47.15 -25.05 -11.30
N LYS A 87 45.99 -25.07 -11.95
CA LYS A 87 45.85 -24.65 -13.35
C LYS A 87 46.25 -23.18 -13.47
N SER A 88 47.22 -22.88 -14.32
CA SER A 88 47.58 -21.50 -14.68
C SER A 88 46.36 -20.85 -15.35
N ARG A 89 45.74 -19.88 -14.67
CA ARG A 89 44.53 -19.20 -15.15
C ARG A 89 44.84 -18.39 -16.43
N ARG A 90 46.07 -17.87 -16.55
CA ARG A 90 46.53 -17.02 -17.67
C ARG A 90 47.45 -17.75 -18.66
N GLY A 91 47.50 -19.08 -18.62
CA GLY A 91 48.36 -19.87 -19.50
C GLY A 91 48.00 -19.76 -20.99
N CYS A 92 48.99 -19.97 -21.86
CA CYS A 92 48.80 -19.98 -23.32
C CYS A 92 47.94 -21.17 -23.78
N TYR A 93 47.38 -21.09 -24.99
CA TYR A 93 46.48 -22.11 -25.54
C TYR A 93 47.12 -23.50 -25.59
N ASN A 94 48.39 -23.61 -25.98
CA ASN A 94 49.08 -24.89 -26.10
C ASN A 94 49.31 -25.56 -24.74
N CYS A 95 49.74 -24.81 -23.72
CA CYS A 95 49.91 -25.37 -22.37
C CYS A 95 48.56 -25.76 -21.74
N LYS A 96 47.51 -24.96 -21.97
CA LYS A 96 46.14 -25.30 -21.55
C LYS A 96 45.64 -26.58 -22.24
N ARG A 97 45.78 -26.68 -23.57
CA ARG A 97 45.40 -27.86 -24.36
C ARG A 97 46.14 -29.11 -23.94
N ARG A 98 47.45 -28.99 -23.68
CA ARG A 98 48.31 -30.08 -23.21
C ARG A 98 48.15 -30.40 -21.72
N ARG A 99 47.30 -29.66 -21.00
CA ARG A 99 47.04 -29.80 -19.56
C ARG A 99 48.34 -29.81 -18.74
N ILE A 100 49.24 -28.87 -19.03
CA ILE A 100 50.50 -28.64 -18.30
C ILE A 100 50.58 -27.20 -17.77
N LYS A 101 51.39 -26.97 -16.72
CA LYS A 101 51.59 -25.63 -16.16
C LYS A 101 52.36 -24.74 -17.15
N CYS A 102 51.72 -23.66 -17.58
CA CYS A 102 52.36 -22.62 -18.38
C CYS A 102 53.33 -21.79 -17.52
N GLN A 103 54.50 -21.41 -18.05
CA GLN A 103 55.43 -20.49 -17.37
C GLN A 103 54.98 -19.02 -17.46
N GLU A 104 53.96 -18.73 -18.26
CA GLU A 104 53.41 -17.37 -18.49
C GLU A 104 54.43 -16.33 -19.00
N THR A 105 55.64 -16.75 -19.38
CA THR A 105 56.63 -15.86 -20.00
C THR A 105 56.16 -15.41 -21.38
N ARG A 106 56.29 -14.11 -21.65
CA ARG A 106 55.96 -13.47 -22.93
C ARG A 106 57.28 -13.08 -23.64
N PRO A 107 57.36 -13.13 -24.98
CA PRO A 107 56.28 -13.40 -25.95
C PRO A 107 55.90 -14.89 -26.09
N ALA A 108 56.76 -15.82 -25.67
CA ALA A 108 56.48 -17.26 -25.70
C ALA A 108 56.85 -17.94 -24.38
N CYS A 109 56.05 -18.94 -23.97
CA CYS A 109 56.35 -19.73 -22.77
C CYS A 109 57.48 -20.73 -23.05
N GLY A 110 58.34 -20.99 -22.06
CA GLY A 110 59.50 -21.88 -22.21
C GLY A 110 59.15 -23.29 -22.69
N HIS A 111 57.98 -23.83 -22.35
CA HIS A 111 57.50 -25.10 -22.89
C HIS A 111 57.21 -25.04 -24.40
N CYS A 112 56.52 -24.00 -24.86
CA CYS A 112 56.23 -23.83 -26.29
C CYS A 112 57.52 -23.64 -27.10
N THR A 113 58.47 -22.83 -26.60
CA THR A 113 59.76 -22.59 -27.24
C THR A 113 60.56 -23.89 -27.40
N LYS A 114 60.67 -24.69 -26.33
CA LYS A 114 61.39 -25.98 -26.39
C LYS A 114 60.74 -26.99 -27.33
N THR A 115 59.42 -26.96 -27.49
CA THR A 115 58.70 -27.87 -28.39
C THR A 115 58.47 -27.30 -29.79
N GLY A 116 59.01 -26.12 -30.12
CA GLY A 116 58.82 -25.48 -31.43
C GLY A 116 57.38 -25.09 -31.75
N LEU A 117 56.51 -24.91 -30.73
CA LEU A 117 55.10 -24.57 -30.93
C LEU A 117 54.89 -23.05 -30.90
N LYS A 118 54.06 -22.53 -31.81
CA LYS A 118 53.64 -21.11 -31.81
C LYS A 118 52.85 -20.79 -30.54
N CYS A 119 53.43 -19.97 -29.66
CA CYS A 119 52.83 -19.68 -28.35
C CYS A 119 51.85 -18.52 -28.43
N GLU A 120 50.55 -18.80 -28.31
CA GLU A 120 49.49 -17.78 -28.32
C GLU A 120 48.79 -17.74 -26.95
N TYR A 121 48.70 -16.53 -26.39
CA TYR A 121 47.95 -16.27 -25.16
C TYR A 121 46.54 -15.78 -25.49
N PRO A 122 45.52 -16.14 -24.71
CA PRO A 122 44.19 -15.57 -24.88
C PRO A 122 44.27 -14.05 -24.69
N ALA A 123 43.67 -13.30 -25.62
CA ALA A 123 43.41 -11.88 -25.42
C ALA A 123 42.59 -11.70 -24.14
N MET A 124 42.78 -10.59 -23.41
CA MET A 124 41.91 -10.28 -22.28
C MET A 124 40.46 -10.31 -22.79
N PRO A 125 39.55 -11.04 -22.11
CA PRO A 125 38.15 -11.02 -22.53
C PRO A 125 37.67 -9.56 -22.42
N GLN A 126 37.34 -8.96 -23.56
CA GLN A 126 36.52 -7.77 -23.55
C GLN A 126 35.15 -8.21 -23.06
N ILE A 127 34.72 -7.68 -21.92
CA ILE A 127 33.35 -7.84 -21.44
C ILE A 127 32.48 -7.09 -22.46
N THR A 128 31.98 -7.80 -23.46
CA THR A 128 30.87 -7.31 -24.26
C THR A 128 29.65 -7.40 -23.35
N HIS A 129 29.23 -6.29 -22.78
CA HIS A 129 27.90 -6.18 -22.19
C HIS A 129 26.90 -6.57 -23.28
N GLN A 130 26.32 -7.76 -23.19
CA GLN A 130 25.10 -8.04 -23.91
C GLN A 130 24.05 -7.06 -23.39
N PRO A 131 23.23 -6.42 -24.25
CA PRO A 131 22.10 -5.66 -23.76
C PRO A 131 21.25 -6.63 -22.95
N HIS A 132 21.09 -6.36 -21.66
CA HIS A 132 20.14 -7.08 -20.82
C HIS A 132 18.81 -7.11 -21.59
N HIS A 133 18.27 -8.30 -21.84
CA HIS A 133 16.84 -8.43 -22.15
C HIS A 133 16.12 -7.63 -21.07
N GLN A 134 15.53 -6.49 -21.45
CA GLN A 134 14.74 -5.68 -20.53
C GLN A 134 13.61 -6.58 -20.07
N ILE A 135 13.65 -7.00 -18.80
CA ILE A 135 12.52 -7.69 -18.19
C ILE A 135 11.35 -6.73 -18.41
N PRO A 136 10.26 -7.16 -19.08
CA PRO A 136 9.17 -6.26 -19.36
C PRO A 136 8.64 -5.72 -18.03
N LEU A 137 8.50 -4.39 -17.95
CA LEU A 137 8.13 -3.68 -16.72
C LEU A 137 6.74 -4.11 -16.21
N PHE A 138 5.90 -4.56 -17.14
CA PHE A 138 4.59 -5.16 -16.91
C PHE A 138 4.47 -6.50 -17.67
N SER A 139 3.73 -7.43 -17.07
CA SER A 139 3.49 -8.79 -17.54
C SER A 139 2.13 -8.93 -18.25
N LEU A 140 1.87 -10.08 -18.88
CA LEU A 140 0.53 -10.40 -19.41
C LEU A 140 -0.53 -10.48 -18.30
N GLN A 141 -0.12 -10.83 -17.07
CA GLN A 141 -0.99 -10.80 -15.91
C GLN A 141 -1.43 -9.35 -15.60
N ASP A 142 -0.53 -8.38 -15.76
CA ASP A 142 -0.85 -6.97 -15.54
C ASP A 142 -1.82 -6.46 -16.62
N MET A 143 -1.74 -6.99 -17.84
CA MET A 143 -2.75 -6.69 -18.88
C MET A 143 -4.13 -7.22 -18.52
N ARG A 144 -4.22 -8.40 -17.86
CA ARG A 144 -5.48 -8.94 -17.32
C ARG A 144 -6.05 -8.02 -16.23
N PHE A 145 -5.21 -7.55 -15.30
CA PHE A 145 -5.62 -6.60 -14.26
C PHE A 145 -6.11 -5.28 -14.88
N PHE A 146 -5.34 -4.72 -15.82
CA PHE A 146 -5.73 -3.49 -16.49
C PHE A 146 -7.06 -3.64 -17.25
N GLN A 147 -7.26 -4.74 -17.98
CA GLN A 147 -8.52 -5.01 -18.66
C GLN A 147 -9.69 -5.16 -17.68
N HIS A 148 -9.51 -5.84 -16.55
CA HIS A 148 -10.53 -5.97 -15.52
C HIS A 148 -10.88 -4.60 -14.90
N PHE A 149 -9.89 -3.74 -14.66
CA PHE A 149 -10.11 -2.35 -14.22
C PHE A 149 -10.98 -1.55 -15.20
N LEU A 150 -10.68 -1.63 -16.50
CA LEU A 150 -11.42 -0.90 -17.53
C LEU A 150 -12.88 -1.34 -17.71
N THR A 151 -13.22 -2.54 -17.24
CA THR A 151 -14.50 -3.18 -17.58
C THR A 151 -15.38 -3.50 -16.39
N GLN A 152 -14.81 -3.72 -15.20
CA GLN A 152 -15.51 -4.34 -14.08
C GLN A 152 -15.13 -3.76 -12.71
N CYS A 153 -13.86 -3.40 -12.47
CA CYS A 153 -13.39 -3.05 -11.13
C CYS A 153 -12.78 -1.64 -11.04
N TYR A 154 -13.63 -0.62 -11.05
CA TYR A 154 -13.23 0.77 -10.76
C TYR A 154 -13.92 1.28 -9.50
N PRO A 155 -13.35 2.29 -8.82
CA PRO A 155 -13.99 2.96 -7.69
C PRO A 155 -15.41 3.45 -8.04
N HIS A 156 -16.38 3.21 -7.15
CA HIS A 156 -17.76 3.72 -7.32
C HIS A 156 -17.89 5.20 -6.94
N HIS A 157 -16.85 5.76 -6.33
CA HIS A 157 -16.75 7.17 -5.97
C HIS A 157 -15.69 7.86 -6.84
N PRO A 158 -15.87 9.13 -7.24
CA PRO A 158 -17.06 9.96 -7.04
C PRO A 158 -18.28 9.50 -7.83
N LEU A 159 -19.47 9.73 -7.26
CA LEU A 159 -20.72 9.27 -7.85
C LEU A 159 -20.94 9.84 -9.26
N LYS A 160 -21.44 8.98 -10.15
CA LYS A 160 -21.79 9.31 -11.55
C LYS A 160 -20.59 9.81 -12.39
N GLN A 161 -19.39 9.28 -12.13
CA GLN A 161 -18.16 9.65 -12.83
C GLN A 161 -17.36 8.42 -13.35
N GLU A 162 -18.06 7.35 -13.72
CA GLU A 162 -17.48 6.08 -14.19
C GLU A 162 -16.67 6.24 -15.49
N GLU A 163 -17.07 7.18 -16.35
CA GLU A 163 -16.36 7.45 -17.61
C GLU A 163 -14.93 7.97 -17.34
N ILE A 164 -14.76 8.79 -16.30
CA ILE A 164 -13.44 9.28 -15.91
C ILE A 164 -12.55 8.11 -15.49
N TRP A 165 -13.08 7.18 -14.70
CA TRP A 165 -12.35 5.99 -14.28
C TRP A 165 -12.00 5.05 -15.43
N THR A 166 -12.88 4.91 -16.43
CA THR A 166 -12.71 3.93 -17.51
C THR A 166 -12.03 4.49 -18.76
N HIS A 167 -11.92 5.82 -18.89
CA HIS A 167 -11.29 6.48 -20.05
C HIS A 167 -10.13 7.40 -19.64
N GLU A 168 -10.37 8.41 -18.82
CA GLU A 168 -9.38 9.45 -18.52
C GLU A 168 -8.25 8.95 -17.61
N ILE A 169 -8.58 8.25 -16.51
CA ILE A 169 -7.61 7.70 -15.56
C ILE A 169 -6.61 6.74 -16.22
N PRO A 170 -7.03 5.77 -17.04
CA PRO A 170 -6.13 4.94 -17.84
C PRO A 170 -5.24 5.75 -18.79
N CYS A 171 -5.78 6.81 -19.39
CA CYS A 171 -5.03 7.70 -20.28
C CYS A 171 -3.94 8.48 -19.55
N ILE A 172 -4.08 8.83 -18.27
CA ILE A 172 -3.00 9.50 -17.52
C ILE A 172 -2.06 8.49 -16.83
N ALA A 173 -2.54 7.30 -16.47
CA ALA A 173 -1.77 6.30 -15.73
C ALA A 173 -0.45 5.89 -16.40
N HIS A 174 -0.37 5.95 -17.74
CA HIS A 174 0.87 5.60 -18.46
C HIS A 174 2.06 6.53 -18.16
N ASN A 175 1.81 7.76 -17.68
CA ASN A 175 2.85 8.72 -17.30
C ASN A 175 3.18 8.68 -15.80
N HIS A 176 2.33 8.01 -14.98
CA HIS A 176 2.38 8.08 -13.53
C HIS A 176 2.46 6.68 -12.93
N GLU A 177 3.68 6.19 -12.64
CA GLU A 177 3.92 4.83 -12.12
C GLU A 177 3.11 4.50 -10.86
N PHE A 178 2.94 5.50 -9.97
CA PHE A 178 2.18 5.34 -8.73
C PHE A 178 0.70 5.03 -9.00
N LEU A 179 0.10 5.72 -9.99
CA LEU A 179 -1.27 5.50 -10.41
C LEU A 179 -1.44 4.15 -11.13
N MET A 180 -0.54 3.84 -12.06
CA MET A 180 -0.58 2.56 -12.77
C MET A 180 -0.51 1.38 -11.80
N HIS A 181 0.39 1.44 -10.81
CA HIS A 181 0.46 0.40 -9.80
C HIS A 181 -0.76 0.36 -8.88
N ALA A 182 -1.38 1.50 -8.55
CA ALA A 182 -2.59 1.51 -7.73
C ALA A 182 -3.79 0.86 -8.44
N ILE A 183 -4.04 1.18 -9.72
CA ILE A 183 -5.16 0.58 -10.47
C ILE A 183 -4.95 -0.93 -10.71
N LEU A 184 -3.71 -1.36 -10.97
CA LEU A 184 -3.36 -2.78 -11.11
C LEU A 184 -3.49 -3.53 -9.78
N GLY A 185 -3.03 -2.93 -8.67
CA GLY A 185 -3.16 -3.49 -7.33
C GLY A 185 -4.61 -3.66 -6.91
N PHE A 186 -5.43 -2.62 -7.11
CA PHE A 186 -6.87 -2.65 -6.83
C PHE A 186 -7.57 -3.75 -7.64
N SER A 187 -7.31 -3.80 -8.94
CA SER A 187 -7.90 -4.82 -9.81
C SER A 187 -7.48 -6.24 -9.45
N ALA A 188 -6.19 -6.44 -9.17
CA ALA A 188 -5.70 -7.72 -8.70
C ALA A 188 -6.39 -8.13 -7.39
N SER A 189 -6.60 -7.19 -6.44
CA SER A 189 -7.31 -7.46 -5.18
C SER A 189 -8.75 -7.96 -5.38
N GLN A 190 -9.48 -7.43 -6.37
CA GLN A 190 -10.83 -7.91 -6.69
C GLN A 190 -10.83 -9.31 -7.30
N LEU A 191 -9.83 -9.62 -8.12
CA LEU A 191 -9.69 -10.94 -8.74
C LEU A 191 -9.26 -12.03 -7.76
N ILE A 192 -8.71 -11.69 -6.57
CA ILE A 192 -8.29 -12.68 -5.55
C ILE A 192 -9.45 -13.60 -5.16
N LYS A 193 -10.69 -13.08 -5.13
CA LYS A 193 -11.92 -13.84 -4.89
C LYS A 193 -12.04 -15.05 -5.82
N THR A 194 -11.55 -14.93 -7.05
CA THR A 194 -11.59 -15.99 -8.09
C THR A 194 -10.27 -16.74 -8.24
N ASP A 195 -9.14 -16.13 -7.88
CA ASP A 195 -7.80 -16.63 -8.15
C ASP A 195 -6.84 -16.18 -7.05
N ALA A 196 -6.76 -16.94 -5.96
CA ALA A 196 -5.92 -16.62 -4.81
C ALA A 196 -4.41 -16.59 -5.12
N SER A 197 -3.98 -17.12 -6.28
CA SER A 197 -2.55 -17.13 -6.66
C SER A 197 -1.99 -15.73 -6.91
N ILE A 198 -2.86 -14.74 -7.16
CA ILE A 198 -2.46 -13.37 -7.52
C ILE A 198 -2.28 -12.44 -6.31
N VAL A 199 -2.51 -12.92 -5.09
CA VAL A 199 -2.36 -12.12 -3.84
C VAL A 199 -0.99 -11.43 -3.79
N THR A 200 0.09 -12.16 -4.09
CA THR A 200 1.45 -11.59 -4.10
C THR A 200 1.61 -10.48 -5.14
N ALA A 201 0.96 -10.59 -6.30
CA ALA A 201 0.99 -9.56 -7.33
C ALA A 201 0.22 -8.30 -6.88
N ALA A 202 -0.97 -8.48 -6.29
CA ALA A 202 -1.77 -7.39 -5.73
C ALA A 202 -1.00 -6.59 -4.68
N MET A 203 -0.36 -7.28 -3.73
CA MET A 203 0.43 -6.65 -2.67
C MET A 203 1.72 -6.00 -3.20
N SER A 204 2.39 -6.64 -4.17
CA SER A 204 3.56 -6.05 -4.83
C SER A 204 3.21 -4.73 -5.52
N HIS A 205 2.09 -4.67 -6.24
CA HIS A 205 1.62 -3.43 -6.86
C HIS A 205 1.26 -2.36 -5.85
N ARG A 206 0.54 -2.73 -4.78
CA ARG A 206 0.23 -1.82 -3.67
C ARG A 206 1.48 -1.15 -3.09
N VAL A 207 2.49 -1.96 -2.72
CA VAL A 207 3.75 -1.45 -2.14
C VAL A 207 4.48 -0.51 -3.10
N LYS A 208 4.49 -0.83 -4.40
CA LYS A 208 5.10 0.04 -5.41
C LYS A 208 4.34 1.36 -5.54
N ALA A 209 3.01 1.33 -5.55
CA ALA A 209 2.17 2.52 -5.60
C ALA A 209 2.41 3.44 -4.40
N ILE A 210 2.34 2.91 -3.18
CA ILE A 210 2.55 3.67 -1.93
C ILE A 210 3.95 4.29 -1.88
N ARG A 211 4.99 3.51 -2.24
CA ARG A 211 6.36 4.01 -2.27
C ARG A 211 6.52 5.13 -3.30
N ALA A 212 5.95 4.97 -4.49
CA ALA A 212 6.06 5.94 -5.56
C ALA A 212 5.31 7.24 -5.22
N ILE A 213 4.07 7.18 -4.71
CA ILE A 213 3.33 8.38 -4.32
C ILE A 213 3.96 9.09 -3.11
N LYS A 214 4.45 8.35 -2.08
CA LYS A 214 5.18 8.92 -0.94
C LYS A 214 6.42 9.69 -1.40
N LYS A 215 7.19 9.10 -2.33
CA LYS A 215 8.35 9.76 -2.93
C LYS A 215 7.93 11.04 -3.65
N ARG A 216 6.89 10.99 -4.48
CA ARG A 216 6.39 12.17 -5.21
C ARG A 216 5.90 13.28 -4.27
N LEU A 217 5.11 12.96 -3.25
CA LEU A 217 4.67 13.91 -2.22
C LEU A 217 5.86 14.63 -1.56
N SER A 218 6.92 13.90 -1.23
CA SER A 218 8.13 14.50 -0.63
C SER A 218 8.90 15.41 -1.59
N GLU A 219 8.94 15.09 -2.89
CA GLU A 219 9.62 15.87 -3.93
C GLU A 219 8.84 17.13 -4.31
N THR A 220 7.51 17.02 -4.31
CA THR A 220 6.55 18.08 -4.61
C THR A 220 6.63 19.29 -3.66
N SER A 221 7.11 19.11 -2.43
CA SER A 221 7.43 20.23 -1.53
C SER A 221 8.38 21.27 -2.14
N ARG A 222 9.10 20.92 -3.22
CA ARG A 222 10.12 21.76 -3.88
C ARG A 222 9.78 22.18 -5.31
N ALA A 223 8.67 21.72 -5.90
CA ALA A 223 8.34 21.94 -7.31
C ALA A 223 6.84 22.26 -7.52
N PRO A 224 6.48 22.99 -8.60
CA PRO A 224 5.08 23.17 -8.98
C PRO A 224 4.46 21.81 -9.37
N ILE A 225 3.24 21.55 -8.89
CA ILE A 225 2.47 20.36 -9.24
C ILE A 225 1.73 20.67 -10.53
N GLU A 226 1.89 19.84 -11.55
CA GLU A 226 1.15 19.94 -12.78
C GLU A 226 -0.29 19.45 -12.60
N SER A 227 -1.22 19.97 -13.41
CA SER A 227 -2.63 19.60 -13.34
C SER A 227 -2.84 18.08 -13.53
N GLU A 228 -2.08 17.45 -14.41
CA GLU A 228 -2.16 16.00 -14.64
C GLU A 228 -1.68 15.21 -13.42
N GLU A 229 -0.54 15.60 -12.83
CA GLU A 229 0.04 14.94 -11.66
C GLU A 229 -0.89 15.02 -10.44
N ALA A 230 -1.48 16.19 -10.17
CA ALA A 230 -2.44 16.33 -9.07
C ALA A 230 -3.65 15.41 -9.22
N ASN A 231 -4.21 15.33 -10.44
CA ASN A 231 -5.33 14.44 -10.72
C ASN A 231 -4.94 12.96 -10.63
N ALA A 232 -3.73 12.61 -11.08
CA ALA A 232 -3.21 11.26 -10.91
C ALA A 232 -3.06 10.89 -9.42
N MET A 233 -2.62 11.83 -8.58
CA MET A 233 -2.49 11.62 -7.13
C MET A 233 -3.86 11.40 -6.47
N ILE A 234 -4.87 12.20 -6.79
CA ILE A 234 -6.25 11.99 -6.31
C ILE A 234 -6.76 10.60 -6.70
N ALA A 235 -6.63 10.24 -7.98
CA ALA A 235 -7.08 8.93 -8.47
C ALA A 235 -6.34 7.77 -7.81
N THR A 236 -5.05 7.95 -7.49
CA THR A 236 -4.24 6.97 -6.77
C THR A 236 -4.73 6.79 -5.35
N CYS A 237 -5.02 7.88 -4.62
CA CYS A 237 -5.59 7.82 -3.29
C CYS A 237 -6.93 7.08 -3.29
N PHE A 238 -7.84 7.39 -4.22
CA PHE A 238 -9.09 6.64 -4.39
C PHE A 238 -8.85 5.14 -4.64
N ALA A 239 -8.00 4.78 -5.60
CA ALA A 239 -7.72 3.37 -5.91
C ALA A 239 -7.12 2.63 -4.70
N LEU A 240 -6.24 3.28 -3.93
CA LEU A 240 -5.66 2.72 -2.72
C LEU A 240 -6.67 2.60 -1.58
N THR A 241 -7.56 3.58 -1.41
CA THR A 241 -8.72 3.53 -0.48
C THR A 241 -9.57 2.30 -0.75
N PHE A 242 -9.99 2.11 -2.00
CA PHE A 242 -10.84 0.98 -2.38
C PHE A 242 -10.11 -0.37 -2.30
N GLN A 243 -8.80 -0.38 -2.54
CA GLN A 243 -7.98 -1.56 -2.29
C GLN A 243 -7.88 -1.88 -0.79
N SER A 244 -7.80 -0.88 0.10
CA SER A 244 -7.72 -1.09 1.56
C SER A 244 -8.93 -1.86 2.09
N VAL A 245 -10.12 -1.68 1.50
CA VAL A 245 -11.34 -2.42 1.89
C VAL A 245 -11.22 -3.93 1.58
N SER A 246 -10.27 -4.33 0.72
CA SER A 246 -9.97 -5.74 0.48
C SER A 246 -9.00 -6.36 1.52
N LEU A 247 -8.49 -5.59 2.47
CA LEU A 247 -7.54 -6.02 3.50
C LEU A 247 -8.23 -6.26 4.84
N GLU A 248 -7.69 -7.15 5.69
CA GLU A 248 -8.21 -7.45 7.03
C GLU A 248 -7.94 -6.31 8.02
N ASP A 249 -6.75 -5.72 7.95
CA ASP A 249 -6.25 -4.63 8.80
C ASP A 249 -6.28 -3.26 8.08
N GLY A 250 -7.04 -3.16 6.99
CA GLY A 250 -7.00 -2.03 6.05
C GLY A 250 -7.66 -0.73 6.54
N LEU A 251 -8.32 -0.70 7.70
CA LEU A 251 -9.08 0.47 8.15
C LEU A 251 -8.20 1.73 8.31
N ALA A 252 -7.04 1.61 8.95
CA ALA A 252 -6.12 2.74 9.13
C ALA A 252 -5.65 3.31 7.77
N GLU A 253 -5.36 2.43 6.82
CA GLU A 253 -4.98 2.80 5.46
C GLU A 253 -6.13 3.46 4.70
N PHE A 254 -7.35 2.91 4.83
CA PHE A 254 -8.56 3.49 4.24
C PHE A 254 -8.76 4.93 4.71
N LEU A 255 -8.72 5.19 6.02
CA LEU A 255 -8.82 6.54 6.57
C LEU A 255 -7.70 7.44 6.06
N THR A 256 -6.46 6.93 6.02
CA THR A 256 -5.29 7.71 5.58
C THR A 256 -5.38 8.14 4.11
N PHE A 257 -5.76 7.24 3.20
CA PHE A 257 -5.85 7.58 1.78
C PHE A 257 -7.00 8.53 1.47
N ILE A 258 -8.12 8.39 2.15
CA ILE A 258 -9.23 9.34 2.04
C ILE A 258 -8.81 10.74 2.52
N ARG A 259 -8.09 10.84 3.65
CA ARG A 259 -7.49 12.11 4.09
C ARG A 259 -6.55 12.66 3.00
N GLY A 260 -5.76 11.78 2.36
CA GLY A 260 -4.91 12.14 1.23
C GLY A 260 -5.65 12.77 0.05
N ILE A 261 -6.88 12.31 -0.26
CA ILE A 261 -7.73 12.92 -1.30
C ILE A 261 -8.03 14.39 -0.94
N MET A 262 -8.38 14.65 0.32
CA MET A 262 -8.68 16.00 0.79
C MET A 262 -7.45 16.91 0.78
N VAL A 263 -6.30 16.43 1.28
CA VAL A 263 -5.06 17.20 1.31
C VAL A 263 -4.63 17.62 -0.11
N VAL A 264 -4.63 16.68 -1.05
CA VAL A 264 -4.30 16.99 -2.45
C VAL A 264 -5.36 17.92 -3.07
N GLY A 265 -6.64 17.70 -2.78
CA GLY A 265 -7.74 18.55 -3.25
C GLY A 265 -7.62 20.00 -2.77
N MET A 266 -7.23 20.22 -1.51
CA MET A 266 -6.96 21.55 -0.97
C MET A 266 -5.77 22.21 -1.66
N GLN A 267 -4.69 21.47 -1.89
CA GLN A 267 -3.53 21.98 -2.64
C GLN A 267 -3.90 22.40 -4.07
N MET A 268 -4.76 21.62 -4.73
CA MET A 268 -5.28 21.97 -6.06
C MET A 268 -6.10 23.26 -5.99
N MET A 269 -6.98 23.41 -5.01
CA MET A 269 -7.80 24.61 -4.81
C MET A 269 -6.92 25.86 -4.61
N PHE A 270 -5.95 25.82 -3.71
CA PHE A 270 -5.04 26.96 -3.45
C PHE A 270 -4.19 27.33 -4.67
N ARG A 271 -3.93 26.38 -5.57
CA ARG A 271 -3.15 26.59 -6.80
C ARG A 271 -4.02 26.84 -8.04
N GLY A 272 -5.34 26.87 -7.89
CA GLY A 272 -6.28 27.05 -9.02
C GLY A 272 -6.25 25.91 -10.05
N ILE A 273 -5.82 24.71 -9.63
CA ILE A 273 -5.81 23.51 -10.48
C ILE A 273 -7.23 22.93 -10.52
N LYS A 274 -7.73 22.64 -11.73
CA LYS A 274 -9.06 22.06 -11.90
C LYS A 274 -9.02 20.55 -11.65
N PRO A 275 -9.90 20.02 -10.78
CA PRO A 275 -10.05 18.58 -10.63
C PRO A 275 -10.71 17.98 -11.88
N LEU A 276 -10.23 16.79 -12.26
CA LEU A 276 -10.80 15.96 -13.30
C LEU A 276 -12.18 15.46 -12.85
N PHE A 277 -12.26 15.00 -11.61
CA PHE A 277 -13.51 14.63 -10.95
C PHE A 277 -14.29 15.89 -10.58
N GLN A 278 -15.46 16.09 -11.19
CA GLN A 278 -16.27 17.31 -11.06
C GLN A 278 -17.20 17.25 -9.84
N ASN A 279 -17.95 16.15 -9.68
CA ASN A 279 -18.88 15.88 -8.56
C ASN A 279 -18.19 15.50 -7.23
N MET A 280 -17.03 16.09 -6.94
CA MET A 280 -16.36 15.93 -5.65
C MET A 280 -17.04 16.68 -4.50
N PRO A 281 -17.56 17.91 -4.68
CA PRO A 281 -18.20 18.66 -3.59
C PRO A 281 -19.39 17.90 -3.01
N GLU A 282 -19.55 17.98 -1.69
CA GLU A 282 -20.65 17.32 -0.95
C GLU A 282 -22.03 17.72 -1.53
N GLN A 283 -22.22 18.99 -1.91
CA GLN A 283 -23.50 19.46 -2.44
C GLN A 283 -23.90 18.81 -3.76
N GLU A 284 -22.93 18.52 -4.63
CA GLU A 284 -23.20 17.91 -5.93
C GLU A 284 -23.55 16.43 -5.78
N GLN A 285 -22.95 15.74 -4.82
CA GLN A 285 -23.30 14.37 -4.47
C GLN A 285 -24.65 14.28 -3.78
N ASP A 286 -24.93 15.21 -2.85
CA ASP A 286 -26.21 15.27 -2.15
C ASP A 286 -27.38 15.46 -3.12
N ALA A 287 -27.23 16.34 -4.11
CA ALA A 287 -28.26 16.57 -5.13
C ALA A 287 -28.57 15.34 -5.99
N LEU A 288 -27.62 14.40 -6.13
CA LEU A 288 -27.83 13.14 -6.84
C LEU A 288 -28.60 12.12 -5.99
N LEU A 289 -28.37 12.12 -4.67
CA LEU A 289 -28.93 11.13 -3.75
C LEU A 289 -30.25 11.56 -3.12
N GLU A 290 -30.49 12.86 -2.93
CA GLU A 290 -31.70 13.40 -2.28
C GLU A 290 -33.00 12.79 -2.86
N PRO A 291 -33.19 12.67 -4.19
CA PRO A 291 -34.40 12.06 -4.75
C PRO A 291 -34.56 10.56 -4.44
N LEU A 292 -33.46 9.84 -4.21
CA LEU A 292 -33.47 8.41 -3.87
C LEU A 292 -33.73 8.18 -2.37
N MET A 293 -33.48 9.21 -1.56
CA MET A 293 -33.58 9.17 -0.12
C MET A 293 -34.98 9.59 0.37
N GLU A 294 -35.73 10.31 -0.46
CA GLU A 294 -37.10 10.71 -0.19
C GLU A 294 -38.02 9.48 -0.07
N GLY A 295 -38.65 9.32 1.11
CA GLY A 295 -39.60 8.23 1.36
C GLY A 295 -38.98 6.88 1.70
N LEU A 296 -37.65 6.80 1.89
CA LEU A 296 -37.04 5.57 2.40
C LEU A 296 -37.57 5.21 3.80
N PRO A 297 -37.82 3.91 4.05
CA PRO A 297 -38.22 3.47 5.38
C PRO A 297 -37.10 3.72 6.39
N LEU A 298 -37.50 3.99 7.63
CA LEU A 298 -36.56 4.07 8.74
C LEU A 298 -35.98 2.68 9.04
N ILE A 299 -34.76 2.65 9.55
CA ILE A 299 -34.15 1.44 10.09
C ILE A 299 -35.01 0.91 11.24
N GLN A 300 -35.08 -0.42 11.37
CA GLN A 300 -35.86 -1.05 12.41
C GLN A 300 -35.44 -0.53 13.79
N LYS A 301 -36.41 0.00 14.54
CA LYS A 301 -36.17 0.67 15.83
C LYS A 301 -35.32 -0.16 16.80
N GLY A 302 -35.55 -1.48 16.86
CA GLY A 302 -34.77 -2.37 17.74
C GLY A 302 -33.27 -2.35 17.46
N TYR A 303 -32.84 -2.23 16.19
CA TYR A 303 -31.41 -2.12 15.87
C TYR A 303 -30.84 -0.77 16.31
N VAL A 304 -31.59 0.32 16.12
CA VAL A 304 -31.17 1.66 16.54
C VAL A 304 -31.11 1.76 18.07
N ASP A 305 -32.08 1.20 18.78
CA ASP A 305 -32.13 1.17 20.25
C ASP A 305 -30.90 0.45 20.83
N SER A 306 -30.57 -0.75 20.32
CA SER A 306 -29.39 -1.50 20.77
C SER A 306 -28.08 -0.81 20.43
N ALA A 307 -27.97 -0.19 19.25
CA ALA A 307 -26.80 0.58 18.86
C ALA A 307 -26.61 1.83 19.76
N MET A 308 -27.70 2.53 20.06
CA MET A 308 -27.69 3.72 20.92
C MET A 308 -27.23 3.37 22.33
N GLU A 309 -27.78 2.31 22.92
CA GLU A 309 -27.34 1.84 24.24
C GLU A 309 -25.85 1.49 24.25
N ALA A 310 -25.36 0.75 23.24
CA ALA A 310 -23.97 0.36 23.13
C ALA A 310 -23.02 1.57 23.02
N VAL A 311 -23.32 2.52 22.13
CA VAL A 311 -22.49 3.72 21.92
C VAL A 311 -22.48 4.61 23.17
N VAL A 312 -23.63 4.87 23.79
CA VAL A 312 -23.72 5.71 25.00
C VAL A 312 -22.86 5.14 26.14
N ASN A 313 -22.77 3.81 26.24
CA ASN A 313 -21.94 3.14 27.25
C ASN A 313 -20.43 3.32 27.04
N LEU A 314 -19.98 3.76 25.85
CA LEU A 314 -18.56 4.10 25.61
C LEU A 314 -18.17 5.46 26.20
N LYS A 315 -19.14 6.34 26.51
CA LYS A 315 -18.86 7.72 26.95
C LYS A 315 -17.85 7.81 28.12
N PRO A 316 -17.92 6.97 29.17
CA PRO A 316 -16.98 7.05 30.30
C PRO A 316 -15.54 6.66 29.94
N LEU A 317 -15.33 5.94 28.83
CA LEU A 317 -14.01 5.54 28.36
C LEU A 317 -13.30 6.65 27.57
N CYS A 318 -14.08 7.53 26.94
CA CYS A 318 -13.59 8.64 26.11
C CYS A 318 -12.96 9.72 26.98
N LYS A 319 -11.63 9.73 27.09
CA LYS A 319 -10.88 10.68 27.93
C LYS A 319 -10.27 11.79 27.09
N GLU A 320 -9.81 11.46 25.89
CA GLU A 320 -9.22 12.43 24.98
C GLU A 320 -10.31 13.19 24.21
N GLN A 321 -9.97 14.40 23.75
CA GLN A 321 -10.91 15.24 23.02
C GLN A 321 -11.41 14.55 21.74
N VAL A 322 -10.50 13.94 20.97
CA VAL A 322 -10.84 13.23 19.73
C VAL A 322 -11.79 12.05 19.95
N GLU A 323 -11.64 11.32 21.06
CA GLU A 323 -12.53 10.22 21.44
C GLU A 323 -13.93 10.73 21.78
N THR A 324 -14.00 11.84 22.52
CA THR A 324 -15.26 12.49 22.87
C THR A 324 -15.99 13.03 21.63
N GLU A 325 -15.26 13.63 20.69
CA GLU A 325 -15.82 14.11 19.43
C GLU A 325 -16.32 12.94 18.56
N TYR A 326 -15.53 11.87 18.42
CA TYR A 326 -15.96 10.67 17.68
C TYR A 326 -17.23 10.09 18.28
N HIS A 327 -17.26 9.86 19.60
CA HIS A 327 -18.46 9.39 20.29
C HIS A 327 -19.67 10.28 20.00
N GLN A 328 -19.51 11.61 20.02
CA GLN A 328 -20.60 12.54 19.72
C GLN A 328 -21.10 12.42 18.28
N HIS A 329 -20.21 12.20 17.32
CA HIS A 329 -20.59 11.92 15.93
C HIS A 329 -21.43 10.64 15.81
N LEU A 330 -21.02 9.56 16.49
CA LEU A 330 -21.77 8.30 16.48
C LEU A 330 -23.17 8.46 17.08
N VAL A 331 -23.29 9.13 18.23
CA VAL A 331 -24.58 9.44 18.85
C VAL A 331 -25.46 10.25 17.90
N ASN A 332 -24.90 11.29 17.28
CA ASN A 332 -25.66 12.13 16.34
C ASN A 332 -26.18 11.33 15.13
N ILE A 333 -25.41 10.39 14.57
CA ILE A 333 -25.88 9.50 13.50
C ILE A 333 -27.11 8.71 13.97
N LEU A 334 -27.00 8.08 15.15
CA LEU A 334 -28.07 7.27 15.72
C LEU A 334 -29.32 8.08 16.07
N GLU A 335 -29.16 9.31 16.56
CA GLU A 335 -30.28 10.24 16.80
C GLU A 335 -31.04 10.53 15.50
N GLN A 336 -30.34 10.76 14.39
CA GLN A 336 -30.99 11.00 13.10
C GLN A 336 -31.68 9.74 12.54
N LEU A 337 -31.17 8.54 12.82
CA LEU A 337 -31.80 7.29 12.38
C LEU A 337 -33.21 7.07 12.95
N TYR A 338 -33.54 7.70 14.09
CA TYR A 338 -34.91 7.70 14.61
C TYR A 338 -35.87 8.60 13.84
N LEU A 339 -35.34 9.58 13.10
CA LEU A 339 -36.12 10.69 12.53
C LEU A 339 -36.24 10.57 11.02
N ASN A 340 -35.11 10.44 10.32
CA ASN A 340 -35.05 10.54 8.87
C ASN A 340 -33.78 9.88 8.31
N SER A 341 -33.96 8.97 7.34
CA SER A 341 -32.87 8.31 6.63
C SER A 341 -31.92 9.28 5.92
N TRP A 342 -32.44 10.40 5.37
CA TRP A 342 -31.60 11.38 4.70
C TRP A 342 -30.73 12.18 5.67
N ASP A 343 -31.29 12.62 6.80
CA ASP A 343 -30.51 13.32 7.81
C ASP A 343 -29.49 12.40 8.50
N ALA A 344 -29.81 11.10 8.63
CA ALA A 344 -28.87 10.10 9.10
C ALA A 344 -27.72 9.88 8.12
N TYR A 345 -28.00 9.79 6.82
CA TYR A 345 -26.97 9.71 5.79
C TYR A 345 -26.06 10.94 5.83
N LYS A 346 -26.61 12.16 5.89
CA LYS A 346 -25.81 13.40 6.02
C LYS A 346 -25.04 13.49 7.33
N ALA A 347 -25.57 12.95 8.43
CA ALA A 347 -24.82 12.86 9.69
C ALA A 347 -23.62 11.92 9.55
N TYR A 348 -23.79 10.81 8.83
CA TYR A 348 -22.75 9.84 8.53
C TYR A 348 -21.67 10.41 7.58
N THR A 349 -22.04 11.08 6.49
CA THR A 349 -21.06 11.71 5.58
C THR A 349 -20.27 12.83 6.24
N ARG A 350 -20.90 13.63 7.10
CA ARG A 350 -20.20 14.70 7.87
C ARG A 350 -19.10 14.17 8.77
N GLN A 351 -19.20 12.92 9.24
CA GLN A 351 -18.14 12.30 10.02
C GLN A 351 -16.85 12.15 9.19
N TYR A 352 -16.95 11.82 7.91
CA TYR A 352 -15.80 11.80 6.99
C TYR A 352 -15.12 13.17 6.94
N GLY A 353 -15.90 14.23 6.77
CA GLY A 353 -15.38 15.60 6.79
C GLY A 353 -14.67 15.99 8.09
N TRP A 354 -15.16 15.53 9.24
CA TRP A 354 -14.53 15.79 10.54
C TRP A 354 -13.13 15.19 10.62
N TRP A 355 -12.98 13.87 10.44
CA TRP A 355 -11.67 13.25 10.65
C TRP A 355 -10.66 13.56 9.54
N MET A 356 -11.13 13.84 8.32
CA MET A 356 -10.27 14.31 7.22
C MET A 356 -9.57 15.64 7.58
N MET A 357 -10.18 16.44 8.45
CA MET A 357 -9.73 17.78 8.82
C MET A 357 -8.99 17.84 10.17
N LEU A 358 -8.85 16.71 10.87
CA LEU A 358 -8.14 16.67 12.15
C LEU A 358 -6.66 17.09 11.98
N PRO A 359 -6.05 17.75 12.97
CA PRO A 359 -4.60 17.96 12.99
C PRO A 359 -3.85 16.62 12.89
N HIS A 360 -2.61 16.65 12.37
CA HIS A 360 -1.82 15.44 12.12
C HIS A 360 -1.71 14.53 13.36
N ASP A 361 -1.25 15.06 14.49
CA ASP A 361 -1.04 14.28 15.72
C ASP A 361 -2.35 13.66 16.22
N THR A 362 -3.46 14.40 16.08
CA THR A 362 -4.80 13.93 16.47
C THR A 362 -5.30 12.83 15.53
N PHE A 363 -4.99 12.91 14.24
CA PHE A 363 -5.31 11.86 13.28
C PHE A 363 -4.44 10.62 13.46
N GLU A 364 -3.18 10.77 13.87
CA GLU A 364 -2.34 9.62 14.21
C GLU A 364 -2.93 8.84 15.39
N ALA A 365 -3.45 9.54 16.42
CA ALA A 365 -4.18 8.90 17.51
C ALA A 365 -5.47 8.18 17.05
N LEU A 366 -6.16 8.69 16.01
CA LEU A 366 -7.36 8.09 15.44
C LEU A 366 -7.08 6.73 14.78
N ILE A 367 -5.91 6.56 14.17
CA ILE A 367 -5.53 5.34 13.44
C ILE A 367 -4.60 4.42 14.25
N ASN A 368 -4.33 4.74 15.50
CA ASN A 368 -3.45 3.96 16.36
C ASN A 368 -4.11 2.62 16.77
N PRO A 369 -3.58 1.47 16.33
CA PRO A 369 -4.16 0.16 16.67
C PRO A 369 -4.00 -0.22 18.15
N ASP A 370 -3.12 0.45 18.89
CA ASP A 370 -2.92 0.18 20.32
C ASP A 370 -3.93 0.92 21.22
N ASN A 371 -4.71 1.86 20.67
CA ASN A 371 -5.73 2.58 21.43
C ASN A 371 -7.06 1.79 21.45
N GLN A 372 -7.29 1.06 22.54
CA GLN A 372 -8.50 0.24 22.74
C GLN A 372 -9.81 1.05 22.70
N VAL A 373 -9.81 2.29 23.20
CA VAL A 373 -11.00 3.17 23.14
C VAL A 373 -11.31 3.53 21.69
N MET A 374 -10.27 3.78 20.89
CA MET A 374 -10.43 4.10 19.48
C MET A 374 -10.84 2.88 18.66
N MET A 375 -10.30 1.68 18.98
CA MET A 375 -10.78 0.43 18.39
C MET A 375 -12.26 0.18 18.67
N LEU A 376 -12.73 0.43 19.90
CA LEU A 376 -14.15 0.36 20.24
C LEU A 376 -14.99 1.35 19.44
N LEU A 377 -14.54 2.60 19.31
CA LEU A 377 -15.27 3.61 18.52
C LEU A 377 -15.35 3.20 17.05
N HIS A 378 -14.27 2.64 16.48
CA HIS A 378 -14.28 2.11 15.12
C HIS A 378 -15.17 0.87 14.96
N SER A 379 -15.18 -0.07 15.92
CA SER A 379 -16.06 -1.25 15.84
C SER A 379 -17.54 -0.85 15.87
N HIS A 380 -17.90 0.15 16.68
CA HIS A 380 -19.26 0.69 16.73
C HIS A 380 -19.60 1.49 15.48
N TRP A 381 -18.67 2.30 14.96
CA TRP A 381 -18.86 2.99 13.69
C TRP A 381 -19.14 2.02 12.53
N ILE A 382 -18.38 0.94 12.45
CA ILE A 382 -18.60 -0.12 11.45
C ILE A 382 -19.96 -0.77 11.68
N GLY A 383 -20.29 -1.16 12.91
CA GLY A 383 -21.61 -1.73 13.23
C GLY A 383 -22.79 -0.80 12.86
N ILE A 384 -22.61 0.52 13.02
CA ILE A 384 -23.61 1.52 12.60
C ILE A 384 -23.73 1.54 11.07
N ASN A 385 -22.61 1.54 10.36
CA ASN A 385 -22.61 1.46 8.90
C ASN A 385 -23.33 0.19 8.41
N GLU A 386 -23.11 -0.93 9.09
CA GLU A 386 -23.76 -2.21 8.78
C GLU A 386 -25.30 -2.14 8.88
N ILE A 387 -25.85 -1.59 9.95
CA ILE A 387 -27.31 -1.38 10.06
C ILE A 387 -27.83 -0.29 9.12
N MET A 388 -26.97 0.61 8.66
CA MET A 388 -27.29 1.69 7.71
C MET A 388 -27.21 1.24 6.24
N THR A 389 -26.82 0.00 5.95
CA THR A 389 -26.71 -0.52 4.58
C THR A 389 -27.94 -0.25 3.69
N PRO A 390 -29.21 -0.33 4.17
CA PRO A 390 -30.37 0.02 3.35
C PRO A 390 -30.39 1.48 2.84
N ILE A 391 -29.74 2.38 3.58
CA ILE A 391 -29.61 3.81 3.27
C ILE A 391 -28.35 4.05 2.42
N THR A 392 -27.18 3.59 2.86
CA THR A 392 -25.91 3.80 2.12
C THR A 392 -25.90 3.05 0.79
N GLY A 393 -26.63 1.93 0.68
CA GLY A 393 -26.79 1.16 -0.56
C GLY A 393 -27.50 1.91 -1.69
N GLN A 394 -28.20 3.01 -1.41
CA GLN A 394 -28.85 3.84 -2.44
C GLN A 394 -27.85 4.48 -3.40
N GLU A 395 -26.60 4.68 -2.97
CA GLU A 395 -25.51 5.17 -3.81
C GLU A 395 -25.35 4.32 -5.08
N LYS A 396 -25.59 3.01 -5.00
CA LYS A 396 -25.50 2.09 -6.13
C LYS A 396 -26.51 2.41 -7.24
N GLN A 397 -27.65 3.01 -6.91
CA GLN A 397 -28.69 3.36 -7.90
C GLN A 397 -28.34 4.59 -8.74
N VAL A 398 -27.36 5.39 -8.31
CA VAL A 398 -26.87 6.54 -9.08
C VAL A 398 -25.95 6.10 -10.24
N ALA A 399 -25.35 4.90 -10.14
CA ALA A 399 -24.41 4.40 -11.12
C ALA A 399 -25.09 4.05 -12.46
N VAL A 400 -24.52 4.51 -13.57
CA VAL A 400 -25.11 4.40 -14.93
C VAL A 400 -24.74 3.08 -15.62
N LYS A 401 -23.66 2.41 -15.17
CA LYS A 401 -22.98 1.33 -15.92
C LYS A 401 -22.95 -0.05 -15.26
N TYR A 402 -23.73 -0.33 -14.22
CA TYR A 402 -23.84 -1.71 -13.73
C TYR A 402 -24.70 -2.54 -14.68
N SER A 403 -24.10 -3.56 -15.27
CA SER A 403 -24.80 -4.49 -16.14
C SER A 403 -25.68 -5.41 -15.28
N GLU A 404 -26.82 -5.85 -15.80
CA GLU A 404 -27.69 -6.87 -15.16
C GLU A 404 -26.97 -8.19 -14.82
N ARG A 405 -25.70 -8.38 -15.22
CA ARG A 405 -24.87 -9.55 -14.91
C ARG A 405 -24.10 -9.46 -13.59
N ASP A 406 -24.09 -8.30 -12.94
CA ASP A 406 -23.39 -8.08 -11.66
C ASP A 406 -24.32 -8.28 -10.45
N MET A 407 -25.43 -9.03 -10.63
CA MET A 407 -26.29 -9.55 -9.56
C MET A 407 -25.62 -10.69 -8.76
N GLU A 408 -24.33 -10.57 -8.47
CA GLU A 408 -23.84 -11.11 -7.21
C GLU A 408 -23.87 -9.90 -6.28
N PRO A 409 -24.74 -9.89 -5.26
CA PRO A 409 -24.77 -8.78 -4.34
C PRO A 409 -23.34 -8.64 -3.79
N ASP A 410 -22.70 -7.50 -4.03
CA ASP A 410 -21.46 -7.13 -3.35
C ASP A 410 -21.89 -6.78 -1.92
N ILE A 411 -22.15 -7.85 -1.14
CA ILE A 411 -22.83 -7.79 0.15
C ILE A 411 -21.88 -7.25 1.22
N ASP A 412 -20.56 -7.29 1.01
CA ASP A 412 -19.60 -6.72 1.95
C ASP A 412 -18.52 -5.94 1.21
N PRO A 413 -18.50 -4.58 1.30
CA PRO A 413 -17.40 -3.78 0.78
C PRO A 413 -16.06 -4.18 1.41
N GLY A 414 -16.11 -4.83 2.58
CA GLY A 414 -15.01 -5.27 3.44
C GLY A 414 -15.10 -4.73 4.87
N PHE A 415 -16.18 -4.02 5.19
CA PHE A 415 -16.47 -3.54 6.55
C PHE A 415 -16.69 -4.69 7.53
N ALA A 416 -17.37 -5.77 7.12
CA ALA A 416 -17.54 -6.93 7.99
C ALA A 416 -16.20 -7.60 8.31
N ARG A 417 -15.26 -7.61 7.35
CA ARG A 417 -13.89 -8.10 7.58
C ARG A 417 -13.14 -7.26 8.61
N TRP A 418 -13.22 -5.94 8.52
CA TRP A 418 -12.62 -5.05 9.51
C TRP A 418 -13.26 -5.20 10.89
N LEU A 419 -14.59 -5.38 10.95
CA LEU A 419 -15.30 -5.62 12.20
C LEU A 419 -14.76 -6.86 12.91
N LYS A 420 -14.62 -7.98 12.18
CA LYS A 420 -14.00 -9.21 12.68
C LYS A 420 -12.58 -8.99 13.19
N TYR A 421 -11.76 -8.32 12.40
CA TYR A 421 -10.38 -8.01 12.77
C TYR A 421 -10.34 -7.19 14.08
N ILE A 422 -11.11 -6.11 14.17
CA ILE A 422 -11.13 -5.25 15.36
C ILE A 422 -11.68 -6.01 16.58
N ASN A 423 -12.77 -6.74 16.42
CA ASN A 423 -13.37 -7.53 17.50
C ASN A 423 -12.39 -8.55 18.08
N ALA A 424 -11.57 -9.19 17.25
CA ALA A 424 -10.54 -10.14 17.69
C ALA A 424 -9.37 -9.48 18.44
N HIS A 425 -9.16 -8.17 18.28
CA HIS A 425 -8.03 -7.43 18.85
C HIS A 425 -8.42 -6.53 20.04
N ILE A 426 -9.69 -6.54 20.46
CA ILE A 426 -10.14 -5.87 21.68
C ILE A 426 -9.76 -6.70 22.91
N ASP A 427 -9.10 -6.05 23.86
CA ASP A 427 -8.62 -6.71 25.07
C ASP A 427 -9.75 -7.17 26.00
N TYR A 428 -9.40 -8.02 26.96
CA TYR A 428 -10.36 -8.58 27.91
C TYR A 428 -11.07 -7.54 28.78
N GLU A 429 -10.42 -6.43 29.13
CA GLU A 429 -11.02 -5.39 29.98
C GLU A 429 -12.10 -4.60 29.22
N HIS A 430 -11.90 -4.44 27.91
CA HIS A 430 -12.78 -3.68 27.02
C HIS A 430 -13.87 -4.52 26.34
N GLN A 431 -13.78 -5.86 26.39
CA GLN A 431 -14.76 -6.78 25.78
C GLN A 431 -16.21 -6.54 26.20
N ILE A 432 -16.46 -6.08 27.43
CA ILE A 432 -17.82 -5.77 27.90
C ILE A 432 -18.47 -4.65 27.09
N TYR A 433 -17.67 -3.73 26.56
CA TYR A 433 -18.12 -2.63 25.70
C TYR A 433 -18.26 -3.04 24.23
N ASN A 434 -17.68 -4.18 23.83
CA ASN A 434 -17.68 -4.65 22.45
C ASN A 434 -18.77 -5.70 22.13
N GLN A 435 -19.71 -5.94 23.04
CA GLN A 435 -20.73 -6.98 22.88
C GLN A 435 -21.65 -6.74 21.68
N TRP A 436 -22.04 -5.48 21.44
CA TRP A 436 -22.91 -5.15 20.31
C TRP A 436 -22.21 -5.29 18.95
N PRO A 437 -21.00 -4.77 18.74
CA PRO A 437 -20.22 -5.05 17.53
C PRO A 437 -20.00 -6.56 17.27
N MET A 438 -19.73 -7.36 18.31
CA MET A 438 -19.62 -8.82 18.18
C MET A 438 -20.95 -9.48 17.79
N TRP A 439 -22.08 -8.96 18.28
CA TRP A 439 -23.40 -9.44 17.87
C TRP A 439 -23.69 -9.14 16.39
N ILE A 440 -23.29 -7.97 15.89
CA ILE A 440 -23.40 -7.61 14.46
C ILE A 440 -22.58 -8.58 13.61
N GLU A 441 -21.32 -8.83 13.99
CA GLU A 441 -20.47 -9.83 13.33
C GLU A 441 -21.16 -11.20 13.26
N GLU A 442 -21.72 -11.67 14.38
CA GLU A 442 -22.42 -12.95 14.43
C GLU A 442 -23.66 -12.99 13.52
N GLN A 443 -24.40 -11.87 13.41
CA GLN A 443 -25.54 -11.81 12.48
C GLN A 443 -25.09 -11.91 11.02
N LEU A 444 -24.02 -11.18 10.66
CA LEU A 444 -23.46 -11.19 9.30
C LEU A 444 -22.90 -12.57 8.91
N ASP A 445 -22.34 -13.30 9.87
CA ASP A 445 -21.84 -14.67 9.66
C ASP A 445 -22.95 -15.70 9.46
N ARG A 446 -24.09 -15.50 10.11
CA ARG A 446 -25.26 -16.37 9.95
C ARG A 446 -25.98 -16.13 8.63
N ASP A 447 -26.20 -14.87 8.30
CA ASP A 447 -26.88 -14.45 7.09
C ASP A 447 -26.35 -13.08 6.67
N ILE A 448 -25.57 -13.06 5.61
CA ILE A 448 -24.95 -11.84 5.10
C ILE A 448 -26.00 -10.85 4.55
N THR A 449 -27.23 -11.32 4.24
CA THR A 449 -28.37 -10.50 3.82
C THR A 449 -29.20 -9.95 4.99
N CYS A 450 -28.80 -10.27 6.23
CA CYS A 450 -29.43 -9.68 7.42
C CYS A 450 -29.21 -8.16 7.48
N LEU A 451 -29.85 -7.50 8.46
CA LEU A 451 -29.79 -6.04 8.64
C LEU A 451 -30.34 -5.21 7.45
N GLY A 452 -31.16 -5.83 6.59
CA GLY A 452 -31.84 -5.15 5.49
C GLY A 452 -31.03 -5.07 4.19
N ARG A 453 -29.95 -5.85 4.08
CA ARG A 453 -29.21 -6.04 2.83
C ARG A 453 -30.10 -6.79 1.82
N ILE A 454 -30.45 -6.13 0.71
CA ILE A 454 -31.24 -6.77 -0.36
C ILE A 454 -30.32 -7.75 -1.12
N PRO A 455 -30.74 -9.01 -1.35
CA PRO A 455 -29.95 -10.01 -2.06
C PRO A 455 -29.75 -9.72 -3.55
#